data_AF-A0A7S4SNJ1-F1
#
_entry.id   AF-A0A7S4SNJ1-F1
#
_cell.length_a   1.000
_cell.length_b   1.000
_cell.length_c   1.000
_cell.angle_alpha   90.00
_cell.angle_beta   90.00
_cell.angle_gamma   90.00
#
_symmetry.space_group_name_H-M   'P 1'
#
loop_
_entity.id
_entity.type
_entity.pdbx_description
1 polymer ?
#
loop_
_entity_poly.entity_id
_entity_poly.type
_entity_poly.pdbx_seq_one_letter_code
_entity_poly.pdbx_strand_id
1 'polypeptide(L)'
;NSTICALQNKPLGRWVSKQREFYKKNALRSDRTQQLNSRDFIWDPLEHAWSGYFDHLCAFKAENGHCNVSITDEQNKPLGRWVSKQREFYKKNALRSDRTQQLNSIDFIWDPLEHAWNEKFDHLCAFKAENGHCNVS
;
A
#
# COMPACT_ATOMS: atom_id res chain seq x y z
N ASN A 1 -16.30 -9.33 10.90
CA ASN A 1 -17.65 -8.73 11.07
C ASN A 1 -17.65 -7.20 10.94
N SER A 2 -17.00 -6.59 9.93
CA SER A 2 -16.84 -5.11 9.90
C SER A 2 -17.44 -4.40 8.69
N THR A 3 -18.13 -5.10 7.78
CA THR A 3 -18.66 -4.49 6.55
C THR A 3 -20.15 -4.15 6.60
N ILE A 4 -20.88 -4.56 7.65
CA ILE A 4 -22.35 -4.42 7.71
C ILE A 4 -22.82 -3.02 8.15
N CYS A 5 -22.00 -2.22 8.85
CA CYS A 5 -22.46 -0.93 9.41
C CYS A 5 -22.54 0.25 8.44
N ALA A 6 -21.95 0.16 7.24
CA ALA A 6 -21.79 1.34 6.37
C ALA A 6 -23.10 1.84 5.73
N LEU A 7 -24.16 1.02 5.66
CA LEU A 7 -25.35 1.34 4.87
C LEU A 7 -26.61 1.70 5.68
N GLN A 8 -26.65 1.48 6.99
CA GLN A 8 -27.90 1.60 7.75
C GLN A 8 -28.11 2.92 8.50
N ASN A 9 -27.19 3.88 8.44
CA ASN A 9 -27.41 5.16 9.14
C ASN A 9 -26.82 6.37 8.40
N LYS A 10 -27.44 6.73 7.25
CA LYS A 10 -27.09 7.95 6.48
C LYS A 10 -26.98 9.22 7.36
N PRO A 11 -27.85 9.46 8.37
CA PRO A 11 -27.69 10.56 9.30
C PRO A 11 -26.36 10.54 10.07
N LEU A 12 -25.98 9.37 10.61
CA LEU A 12 -24.71 9.20 11.33
C LEU A 12 -23.50 9.41 10.41
N GLY A 13 -23.54 8.88 9.18
CA GLY A 13 -22.48 9.08 8.20
C GLY A 13 -22.24 10.57 7.89
N ARG A 14 -23.31 11.36 7.74
CA ARG A 14 -23.22 12.82 7.56
C ARG A 14 -22.61 13.49 8.80
N TRP A 15 -23.02 13.07 10.00
CA TRP A 15 -22.50 13.62 11.25
C TRP A 15 -20.99 13.33 11.42
N VAL A 16 -20.55 12.10 11.13
CA VAL A 16 -19.13 11.69 11.12
C VAL A 16 -18.32 12.55 10.16
N SER A 17 -18.81 12.75 8.93
CA SER A 17 -18.16 13.61 7.95
C SER A 17 -18.02 15.05 8.43
N LYS A 18 -19.03 15.58 9.13
CA LYS A 18 -18.95 16.90 9.75
C LYS A 18 -17.93 16.97 10.89
N GLN A 19 -17.79 15.93 11.70
CA GLN A 19 -16.76 15.92 12.76
C GLN A 19 -15.36 15.99 12.15
N ARG A 20 -15.09 15.20 11.10
CA ARG A 20 -13.81 15.23 10.37
C ARG A 20 -13.54 16.60 9.73
N GLU A 21 -14.57 17.23 9.15
CA GLU A 21 -14.46 18.58 8.59
C GLU A 21 -14.08 19.61 9.66
N PHE A 22 -14.77 19.60 10.81
CA PHE A 22 -14.48 20.52 11.91
C PHE A 22 -13.10 20.29 12.53
N TYR A 23 -12.70 19.02 12.68
CA TYR A 23 -11.37 18.67 13.18
C TYR A 23 -10.27 19.20 12.25
N LYS A 24 -10.39 18.97 10.93
CA LYS A 24 -9.43 19.48 9.94
C LYS A 24 -9.33 21.02 9.93
N LYS A 25 -10.42 21.72 10.27
CA LYS A 25 -10.47 23.19 10.38
C LYS A 25 -10.03 23.70 11.76
N ASN A 26 -9.60 22.84 12.68
CA ASN A 26 -9.32 23.19 14.08
C ASN A 26 -10.50 23.88 14.79
N ALA A 27 -11.72 23.61 14.34
CA ALA A 27 -12.96 24.22 14.85
C ALA A 27 -13.75 23.28 15.78
N LEU A 28 -13.27 22.05 15.98
CA LEU A 28 -13.88 21.09 16.89
C LEU A 28 -13.39 21.35 18.31
N ARG A 29 -14.32 21.48 19.26
CA ARG A 29 -13.99 21.65 20.68
C ARG A 29 -13.15 20.49 21.20
N SER A 30 -12.19 20.79 22.07
CA SER A 30 -11.25 19.83 22.64
C SER A 30 -11.92 18.66 23.37
N ASP A 31 -13.01 18.90 24.11
CA ASP A 31 -13.77 17.87 24.81
C ASP A 31 -14.37 16.83 23.85
N ARG A 32 -14.86 17.27 22.69
CA ARG A 32 -15.41 16.38 21.66
C ARG A 32 -14.31 15.57 20.97
N THR A 33 -13.17 16.20 20.70
CA THR A 33 -11.99 15.51 20.16
C THR A 33 -11.52 14.41 21.10
N GLN A 34 -11.42 14.69 22.40
CA GLN A 34 -11.02 13.70 23.41
C GLN A 34 -12.01 12.52 23.49
N GLN A 35 -13.32 12.80 23.47
CA GLN A 35 -14.33 11.75 23.49
C GLN A 35 -14.26 10.82 22.27
N LEU A 36 -13.99 11.37 21.09
CA LEU A 36 -13.84 10.59 19.86
C LEU A 36 -12.52 9.80 19.86
N ASN A 37 -11.40 10.43 20.27
CA ASN A 37 -10.11 9.76 20.39
C ASN A 37 -10.15 8.58 21.36
N SER A 38 -10.88 8.69 22.48
CA SER A 38 -11.03 7.59 23.46
C SER A 38 -11.74 6.34 22.93
N ARG A 39 -12.27 6.40 21.70
CA ARG A 39 -12.96 5.31 21.01
C ARG A 39 -12.27 4.94 19.70
N ASP A 40 -10.99 5.30 19.56
CA ASP A 40 -10.18 5.03 18.37
C ASP A 40 -10.82 5.59 17.08
N PHE A 41 -11.47 6.75 17.18
CA PHE A 41 -12.14 7.35 16.04
C PHE A 41 -11.16 7.70 14.92
N ILE A 42 -11.36 7.11 13.75
CA ILE A 42 -10.52 7.35 12.57
C ILE A 42 -10.89 8.69 11.93
N TRP A 43 -10.01 9.68 12.11
CA TRP A 43 -10.13 11.01 11.53
C TRP A 43 -9.88 11.04 10.02
N ASP A 44 -8.87 10.28 9.55
CA ASP A 44 -8.56 10.14 8.13
C ASP A 44 -8.61 8.66 7.71
N PRO A 45 -9.75 8.21 7.16
CA PRO A 45 -9.89 6.83 6.69
C PRO A 45 -8.95 6.45 5.56
N LEU A 46 -8.55 7.41 4.71
CA LEU A 46 -7.69 7.14 3.58
C LEU A 46 -6.26 6.91 4.04
N GLU A 47 -5.79 7.72 4.99
CA GLU A 47 -4.49 7.49 5.64
C GLU A 47 -4.49 6.24 6.49
N HIS A 48 -5.56 5.98 7.26
CA HIS A 48 -5.65 4.75 8.05
C HIS A 48 -5.64 3.50 7.18
N ALA A 49 -6.39 3.49 6.06
CA ALA A 49 -6.36 2.39 5.11
C ALA A 49 -4.97 2.23 4.47
N TRP A 50 -4.32 3.34 4.11
CA TRP A 50 -2.96 3.34 3.59
C TRP A 50 -1.98 2.68 4.56
N SER A 51 -1.96 3.12 5.82
CA SER A 51 -1.09 2.54 6.87
C SER A 51 -1.33 1.05 7.02
N GLY A 52 -2.59 0.61 7.11
CA GLY A 52 -2.91 -0.82 7.23
C GLY A 52 -2.42 -1.67 6.06
N TYR A 53 -2.52 -1.18 4.82
CA TYR A 53 -1.98 -1.90 3.66
C TYR A 53 -0.45 -1.87 3.61
N PHE A 54 0.17 -0.76 3.99
CA PHE A 54 1.62 -0.63 4.04
C PHE A 54 2.21 -1.60 5.08
N ASP A 55 1.64 -1.66 6.29
CA ASP A 55 2.06 -2.60 7.33
C ASP A 55 1.89 -4.05 6.88
N HIS A 56 0.78 -4.36 6.20
CA HIS A 56 0.55 -5.68 5.62
C HIS A 56 1.59 -6.02 4.53
N LEU A 57 1.99 -5.06 3.70
CA LEU A 57 3.06 -5.25 2.72
C LEU A 57 4.42 -5.50 3.39
N CYS A 58 4.72 -4.77 4.47
CA CYS A 58 5.94 -4.98 5.25
C CYS A 58 6.00 -6.40 5.83
N ALA A 59 4.91 -6.88 6.42
CA ALA A 59 4.81 -8.25 6.90
C ALA A 59 4.99 -9.27 5.76
N PHE A 60 4.33 -9.05 4.62
CA PHE A 60 4.48 -9.91 3.45
C PHE A 60 5.93 -9.95 2.95
N LYS A 61 6.64 -8.81 2.89
CA LYS A 61 8.06 -8.75 2.51
C LYS A 61 8.92 -9.52 3.50
N ALA A 62 8.67 -9.39 4.80
CA ALA A 62 9.43 -10.09 5.83
C ALA A 62 9.31 -11.62 5.68
N GLU A 63 8.14 -12.12 5.29
CA GLU A 63 7.88 -13.55 5.11
C GLU A 63 8.38 -14.10 3.77
N ASN A 64 8.23 -13.34 2.68
CA ASN A 64 8.49 -13.82 1.30
C ASN A 64 9.80 -13.29 0.70
N GLY A 65 10.47 -12.33 1.35
CA GLY A 65 11.66 -11.65 0.85
C GLY A 65 11.41 -10.60 -0.23
N HIS A 66 10.17 -10.45 -0.73
CA HIS A 66 9.84 -9.54 -1.82
C HIS A 66 8.47 -8.89 -1.67
N CYS A 67 8.24 -7.77 -2.38
CA CYS A 67 6.95 -7.07 -2.42
C CYS A 67 6.06 -7.47 -3.62
N ASN A 68 6.40 -8.55 -4.35
CA ASN A 68 5.62 -8.99 -5.50
C ASN A 68 4.43 -9.88 -5.08
N VAL A 69 3.32 -9.22 -4.74
CA VAL A 69 2.13 -9.89 -4.22
C VAL A 69 1.22 -10.35 -5.37
N SER A 70 0.87 -11.63 -5.39
CA SER A 70 -0.04 -12.18 -6.40
C SER A 70 -1.48 -11.69 -6.24
N ILE A 71 -2.17 -11.45 -7.35
CA ILE A 71 -3.61 -11.13 -7.39
C ILE A 71 -4.51 -12.36 -7.48
N THR A 72 -3.93 -13.54 -7.72
CA THR A 72 -4.66 -14.80 -7.86
C THR A 72 -4.73 -15.59 -6.55
N ASP A 73 -3.80 -15.35 -5.63
CA ASP A 73 -3.83 -15.91 -4.28
C ASP A 73 -4.98 -15.27 -3.48
N GLU A 74 -5.97 -16.07 -3.09
CA GLU A 74 -7.16 -15.57 -2.39
C GLU A 74 -6.85 -14.87 -1.07
N GLN A 75 -5.82 -15.32 -0.35
CA GLN A 75 -5.43 -14.73 0.95
C GLN A 75 -4.86 -13.33 0.75
N ASN A 76 -3.99 -13.18 -0.26
CA ASN A 76 -3.25 -11.95 -0.51
C ASN A 76 -3.85 -11.05 -1.60
N LYS A 77 -4.95 -11.48 -2.24
CA LYS A 77 -5.61 -10.76 -3.34
C LYS A 77 -5.92 -9.28 -3.06
N PRO A 78 -6.40 -8.88 -1.86
CA PRO A 78 -6.61 -7.46 -1.55
C PRO A 78 -5.30 -6.68 -1.58
N LEU A 79 -4.23 -7.23 -0.99
CA LEU A 79 -2.91 -6.62 -0.97
C LEU A 79 -2.30 -6.55 -2.38
N GLY A 80 -2.42 -7.62 -3.18
CA GLY A 80 -1.95 -7.65 -4.56
C GLY A 80 -2.62 -6.59 -5.44
N ARG A 81 -3.94 -6.38 -5.27
CA ARG A 81 -4.66 -5.29 -5.95
C ARG A 81 -4.17 -3.92 -5.52
N TRP A 82 -3.93 -3.73 -4.22
CA TRP A 82 -3.41 -2.47 -3.69
C TRP A 82 -2.00 -2.18 -4.26
N VAL A 83 -1.09 -3.15 -4.21
CA VAL A 83 0.27 -3.07 -4.80
C VAL A 83 0.20 -2.71 -6.28
N SER A 84 -0.65 -3.38 -7.05
CA SER A 84 -0.85 -3.10 -8.47
C SER A 84 -1.33 -1.66 -8.71
N LYS A 85 -2.25 -1.17 -7.87
CA LYS A 85 -2.75 0.20 -7.93
C LYS A 85 -1.64 1.22 -7.63
N GLN A 86 -0.74 0.92 -6.70
CA GLN A 86 0.38 1.80 -6.40
C GLN A 86 1.36 1.93 -7.57
N ARG A 87 1.66 0.82 -8.25
CA ARG A 87 2.46 0.85 -9.48
C ARG A 87 1.79 1.65 -10.59
N GLU A 88 0.47 1.50 -10.76
CA GLU A 88 -0.30 2.27 -11.74
C GLU A 88 -0.23 3.79 -11.45
N PHE A 89 -0.44 4.19 -10.19
CA PHE A 89 -0.38 5.61 -9.80
C PHE A 89 1.03 6.18 -9.92
N TYR A 90 2.06 5.40 -9.58
CA TYR A 90 3.45 5.82 -9.75
C TYR A 90 3.79 6.06 -11.23
N LYS A 91 3.42 5.13 -12.12
CA LYS A 91 3.62 5.27 -13.57
C LYS A 91 2.91 6.50 -14.16
N LYS A 92 1.76 6.88 -13.58
CA LYS A 92 0.99 8.06 -13.96
C LYS A 92 1.45 9.35 -13.30
N ASN A 93 2.52 9.33 -12.49
CA ASN A 93 2.98 10.45 -11.66
C ASN A 93 1.86 11.03 -10.74
N ALA A 94 0.92 10.17 -10.33
CA ALA A 94 -0.25 10.54 -9.54
C ALA A 94 -0.14 10.04 -8.07
N LEU A 95 0.90 9.28 -7.75
CA LEU A 95 1.17 8.86 -6.38
C LEU A 95 1.82 10.00 -5.60
N ARG A 96 1.31 10.28 -4.39
CA ARG A 96 1.91 11.29 -3.51
C ARG A 96 3.36 10.94 -3.17
N SER A 97 4.20 11.95 -3.04
CA SER A 97 5.64 11.80 -2.81
C SER A 97 5.97 11.06 -1.52
N ASP A 98 5.23 11.31 -0.44
CA ASP A 98 5.40 10.63 0.85
C ASP A 98 5.13 9.12 0.75
N ARG A 99 4.10 8.74 -0.01
CA ARG A 99 3.76 7.33 -0.27
C ARG A 99 4.82 6.62 -1.11
N THR A 100 5.37 7.33 -2.10
CA THR A 100 6.50 6.84 -2.88
C THR A 100 7.74 6.63 -2.00
N GLN A 101 8.05 7.59 -1.11
CA GLN A 101 9.19 7.47 -0.18
C GLN A 101 9.02 6.29 0.77
N GLN A 102 7.82 6.07 1.32
CA GLN A 102 7.54 4.93 2.18
C GLN A 102 7.73 3.59 1.45
N LEU A 103 7.21 3.45 0.23
CA LEU A 103 7.41 2.23 -0.56
C LEU A 103 8.89 2.03 -0.92
N ASN A 104 9.62 3.09 -1.28
CA ASN A 104 11.05 3.01 -1.54
C ASN A 104 11.85 2.57 -0.30
N SER A 105 11.42 2.94 0.90
CA SER A 105 12.12 2.56 2.14
C SER A 105 12.11 1.05 2.43
N ILE A 106 11.24 0.31 1.74
CA ILE A 106 11.18 -1.16 1.80
C ILE A 106 11.63 -1.79 0.47
N ASP A 107 12.51 -1.13 -0.30
CA ASP A 107 13.05 -1.60 -1.59
C ASP A 107 11.95 -2.06 -2.55
N PHE A 108 10.83 -1.34 -2.58
CA PHE A 108 9.69 -1.71 -3.40
C PHE A 108 10.04 -1.63 -4.89
N ILE A 109 9.91 -2.77 -5.59
CA ILE A 109 10.13 -2.85 -7.03
C ILE A 109 8.88 -2.33 -7.76
N TRP A 110 9.05 -1.20 -8.44
CA TRP A 110 8.01 -0.53 -9.23
C TRP A 110 7.68 -1.26 -10.53
N ASP A 111 8.67 -1.89 -11.16
CA ASP A 111 8.51 -2.71 -12.36
C ASP A 111 9.14 -4.11 -12.17
N PRO A 112 8.35 -5.09 -11.71
CA PRO A 112 8.86 -6.45 -11.47
C PRO A 112 9.28 -7.18 -12.74
N LEU A 113 8.68 -6.86 -13.90
CA LEU A 113 9.01 -7.53 -15.15
C LEU A 113 10.37 -7.06 -15.63
N GLU A 114 10.59 -5.74 -15.62
CA GLU A 114 11.88 -5.15 -15.94
C GLU A 114 12.96 -5.62 -14.96
N HIS A 115 12.66 -5.66 -13.66
CA HIS A 115 13.61 -6.17 -12.67
C HIS A 115 14.00 -7.62 -12.93
N ALA A 116 13.02 -8.51 -13.15
CA ALA A 116 13.28 -9.92 -13.45
C ALA A 116 14.06 -10.11 -14.75
N TRP A 117 13.80 -9.29 -15.78
CA TRP A 117 14.58 -9.32 -17.02
C TRP A 117 16.04 -8.96 -16.77
N ASN A 118 16.29 -7.89 -16.03
CA ASN A 118 17.64 -7.43 -15.70
C ASN A 118 18.41 -8.48 -14.88
N GLU A 119 17.79 -9.11 -13.87
CA GLU A 119 18.42 -10.19 -13.11
C GLU A 119 18.84 -11.37 -14.01
N LYS A 120 17.99 -11.78 -14.95
CA LYS A 120 18.31 -12.86 -15.89
C LYS A 120 19.42 -12.46 -16.86
N PHE A 121 19.42 -11.22 -17.32
CA PHE A 121 20.45 -10.69 -18.20
C PHE A 121 21.82 -10.64 -17.51
N ASP A 122 21.85 -10.19 -16.25
CA ASP A 122 23.07 -10.15 -15.44
C ASP A 122 23.64 -11.56 -15.22
N HIS A 123 22.77 -12.54 -14.92
CA HIS A 123 23.18 -13.94 -14.82
C HIS A 123 23.77 -14.49 -16.12
N LEU A 124 23.19 -14.14 -17.28
CA LEU A 124 23.73 -14.53 -18.58
C LEU A 124 25.11 -13.90 -18.83
N CYS A 125 25.30 -12.65 -18.43
CA CYS A 125 26.59 -11.96 -18.53
C CYS A 125 27.66 -12.62 -17.66
N ALA A 126 27.32 -12.99 -16.42
CA ALA A 126 28.21 -13.73 -15.52
C ALA A 126 28.59 -15.10 -16.13
N PHE A 127 27.61 -15.86 -16.63
CA PHE A 127 27.84 -17.15 -17.28
C PHE A 127 28.80 -17.01 -18.48
N LYS A 128 28.60 -15.99 -19.32
CA LYS A 128 29.46 -15.71 -20.46
C LYS A 128 30.90 -15.37 -20.02
N ALA A 129 31.06 -14.60 -18.95
CA ALA A 129 32.38 -14.24 -18.44
C ALA A 129 33.16 -15.47 -17.95
N GLU A 130 32.47 -16.44 -17.35
CA GLU A 130 33.06 -17.68 -16.84
C GLU A 130 33.33 -18.72 -17.95
N ASN A 131 32.43 -18.86 -18.91
CA ASN A 131 32.44 -19.96 -19.88
C ASN A 131 32.87 -19.55 -21.30
N GLY A 132 33.00 -18.24 -21.55
CA GLY A 132 33.35 -17.69 -22.87
C GLY A 132 32.21 -17.68 -23.89
N HIS A 133 31.03 -18.22 -23.56
CA HIS A 133 29.87 -18.28 -24.44
C HIS A 133 28.54 -18.11 -23.69
N CYS A 134 27.46 -17.80 -24.42
CA CYS A 134 26.10 -17.66 -23.88
C CYS A 134 25.23 -18.92 -24.05
N ASN A 135 25.80 -20.03 -24.54
CA ASN A 135 25.03 -21.25 -24.76
C ASN A 135 24.74 -21.94 -23.41
N VAL A 136 23.49 -21.82 -22.96
CA VAL A 136 22.94 -22.45 -21.75
C VAL A 136 21.80 -23.37 -22.21
N SER A 137 21.92 -24.68 -21.96
CA SER A 137 20.93 -25.71 -22.35
C SER A 137 20.21 -26.29 -21.16
#